data_AF-A0A527HMQ9-F1
#
_entry.id   AF-A0A527HMQ9-F1
#
_cell.length_a   1.000
_cell.length_b   1.000
_cell.length_c   1.000
_cell.angle_alpha   90.00
_cell.angle_beta   90.00
_cell.angle_gamma   90.00
#
_symmetry.space_group_name_H-M   'P 1'
#
loop_
_entity.id
_entity.type
_entity.pdbx_description
1 polymer ?
#
loop_
_entity_poly.entity_id
_entity_poly.type
_entity_poly.pdbx_seq_one_letter_code
_entity_poly.pdbx_strand_id
1 'polypeptide(L)' 'MSSDLQSSANTLVVRNIGLMLSGDLAQPIIDADTIVVTDGRITGIGKAGDIDGGSAATVIDAMGCA' A
#
# COMPACT_ATOMS: atom_id res chain seq x y z
N MET A 1 -18.55 3.54 20.95
CA MET A 1 -19.33 3.03 19.80
C MET A 1 -19.32 4.07 18.67
N SER A 2 -18.17 4.34 18.02
CA SER A 2 -18.13 5.24 16.84
C SER A 2 -16.88 5.10 15.95
N SER A 3 -16.11 3.99 16.01
CA SER A 3 -14.87 3.86 15.21
C SER A 3 -15.06 3.20 13.84
N ASP A 4 -16.23 2.64 13.55
CA ASP A 4 -16.33 1.59 12.52
C ASP A 4 -16.85 2.08 11.15
N LEU A 5 -16.82 3.39 10.87
CA LEU A 5 -17.34 3.98 9.63
C LEU A 5 -16.34 4.84 8.83
N GLN A 6 -15.09 5.00 9.29
CA GLN A 6 -14.11 5.92 8.67
C GLN A 6 -12.92 5.24 7.96
N SER A 7 -12.88 3.91 7.84
CA SER A 7 -11.66 3.21 7.35
C SER A 7 -11.33 3.45 5.87
N SER A 8 -12.31 3.82 5.03
CA SER A 8 -12.08 4.10 3.60
C SER A 8 -11.56 5.50 3.32
N ALA A 9 -11.97 6.51 4.11
CA ALA A 9 -11.61 7.92 3.88
C ALA A 9 -10.11 8.19 4.09
N ASN A 10 -9.43 7.35 4.88
CA ASN A 10 -8.01 7.46 5.18
C ASN A 10 -7.16 6.36 4.55
N THR A 11 -7.70 5.63 3.56
CA THR A 11 -6.95 4.61 2.84
C THR A 11 -6.25 5.21 1.61
N LEU A 12 -4.94 4.99 1.52
CA LEU A 12 -4.06 5.33 0.42
C LEU A 12 -3.53 4.04 -0.20
N VAL A 13 -3.60 3.94 -1.53
CA VAL A 13 -2.98 2.86 -2.29
C VAL A 13 -1.90 3.43 -3.18
N VAL A 14 -0.67 2.95 -3.03
CA VAL A 14 0.42 3.23 -3.98
C VAL A 14 0.61 1.98 -4.81
N ARG A 15 0.52 2.09 -6.13
CA ARG A 15 0.59 0.94 -7.06
C ARG A 15 1.60 1.18 -8.17
N ASN A 16 1.91 0.11 -8.91
CA ASN A 16 2.81 0.14 -10.06
C ASN A 16 4.22 0.62 -9.66
N ILE A 17 4.69 0.17 -8.50
CA ILE A 17 6.04 0.43 -8.00
C ILE A 17 7.02 -0.47 -8.75
N GLY A 18 8.13 0.09 -9.25
CA GLY A 18 9.12 -0.64 -10.02
C GLY A 18 10.08 -1.46 -9.15
N LEU A 19 10.62 -0.84 -8.10
CA LEU A 19 11.48 -1.50 -7.11
C LEU A 19 11.05 -1.12 -5.70
N MET A 20 10.75 -2.11 -4.85
CA MET A 20 10.35 -1.88 -3.47
C MET A 20 11.47 -2.23 -2.49
N LEU A 21 11.97 -1.21 -1.79
CA LEU A 21 12.95 -1.36 -0.73
C LEU A 21 12.28 -1.34 0.64
N SER A 22 12.48 -2.39 1.44
CA SER A 22 11.83 -2.56 2.74
C SER A 22 12.46 -1.75 3.87
N GLY A 23 13.76 -1.46 3.75
CA GLY A 23 14.59 -0.97 4.85
C GLY A 23 15.03 -2.05 5.85
N ASP A 24 14.58 -3.30 5.69
CA ASP A 24 15.07 -4.45 6.46
C ASP A 24 16.36 -4.99 5.83
N LEU A 25 17.46 -5.00 6.58
CA LEU A 25 18.75 -5.50 6.13
C LEU A 25 18.72 -7.00 5.78
N ALA A 26 17.84 -7.79 6.41
CA ALA A 26 17.71 -9.20 6.12
C ALA A 26 16.93 -9.47 4.81
N GLN A 27 15.99 -8.59 4.46
CA GLN A 27 15.18 -8.67 3.25
C GLN A 27 15.04 -7.28 2.60
N PRO A 28 16.11 -6.73 2.02
CA PRO A 28 16.15 -5.33 1.58
C PRO A 28 15.24 -5.04 0.39
N ILE A 29 14.95 -6.06 -0.42
CA ILE A 29 14.08 -5.97 -1.59
C ILE A 29 12.86 -6.86 -1.36
N ILE A 30 11.67 -6.30 -1.59
CA ILE A 30 10.40 -7.04 -1.53
C ILE A 30 9.87 -7.19 -2.96
N ASP A 31 9.44 -8.40 -3.31
CA ASP A 31 8.76 -8.66 -4.58
C ASP A 31 7.27 -8.24 -4.50
N ALA A 32 7.05 -6.94 -4.52
CA ALA A 32 5.72 -6.31 -4.45
C ALA A 32 5.71 -5.03 -5.30
N ASP A 33 4.55 -4.68 -5.84
CA ASP A 33 4.36 -3.47 -6.66
C ASP A 33 3.30 -2.53 -6.07
N THR A 34 2.68 -2.92 -4.95
CA THR A 34 1.55 -2.23 -4.34
C THR A 34 1.66 -2.20 -2.81
N ILE A 35 1.36 -1.04 -2.22
CA ILE A 35 1.27 -0.83 -0.77
C ILE A 35 -0.10 -0.22 -0.45
N VAL A 36 -0.77 -0.76 0.56
CA VAL A 36 -1.99 -0.22 1.14
C VAL A 36 -1.66 0.38 2.49
N VAL A 37 -2.08 1.63 2.68
CA VAL A 37 -1.91 2.38 3.92
C VAL A 37 -3.28 2.82 4.40
N THR A 38 -3.62 2.52 5.65
CA THR A 38 -4.84 2.99 6.30
C THR A 38 -4.46 3.69 7.59
N ASP A 39 -4.98 4.90 7.81
CA ASP A 39 -4.72 5.70 9.01
C ASP A 39 -3.22 5.90 9.31
N GLY A 40 -2.44 6.12 8.26
CA GLY A 40 -0.99 6.36 8.37
C GLY A 40 -0.16 5.12 8.72
N ARG A 41 -0.74 3.92 8.66
CA ARG A 41 -0.03 2.64 8.88
C ARG A 41 -0.15 1.76 7.66
N ILE A 42 0.93 1.04 7.34
CA ILE A 42 0.92 0.04 6.27
C ILE A 42 0.05 -1.14 6.75
N THR A 43 -1.02 -1.40 6.01
CA THR A 43 -1.96 -2.50 6.27
C THR A 43 -1.75 -3.67 5.31
N GLY A 44 -1.07 -3.43 4.18
CA GLY A 44 -0.71 -4.48 3.23
C GLY A 44 0.44 -4.09 2.31
N ILE A 45 1.25 -5.08 1.96
CA ILE A 45 2.29 -5.00 0.92
C ILE A 45 2.16 -6.24 0.04
N GLY A 46 2.15 -6.08 -1.29
CA GLY A 46 1.99 -7.20 -2.21
C GLY A 46 1.89 -6.79 -3.67
N LYS A 47 1.48 -7.73 -4.50
CA LYS A 47 1.14 -7.47 -5.91
C LYS A 47 -0.26 -6.89 -6.01
N ALA A 48 -0.49 -6.03 -6.99
CA ALA A 48 -1.78 -5.36 -7.22
C ALA A 48 -2.95 -6.35 -7.36
N GLY A 49 -2.71 -7.55 -7.89
CA GLY A 49 -3.74 -8.59 -8.03
C GLY A 49 -4.05 -9.37 -6.74
N ASP A 50 -3.13 -9.36 -5.77
CA ASP A 50 -3.23 -10.18 -4.56
C ASP A 50 -3.64 -9.37 -3.33
N ILE A 51 -3.67 -8.03 -3.44
CA ILE A 51 -3.94 -7.14 -2.33
C ILE A 51 -5.24 -6.37 -2.52
N ASP A 52 -6.08 -6.38 -1.50
CA ASP A 52 -7.31 -5.60 -1.50
C ASP A 52 -7.00 -4.16 -1.06
N GLY A 53 -7.01 -3.24 -2.02
CA GLY A 53 -6.91 -1.80 -1.77
C GLY A 53 -8.24 -1.16 -1.32
N GLY A 54 -9.34 -1.93 -1.33
CA GLY A 54 -10.67 -1.47 -0.97
C GLY A 54 -11.12 -0.20 -1.72
N SER A 55 -12.00 0.57 -1.08
CA SER A 55 -12.39 1.91 -1.54
C SER A 55 -11.36 2.95 -1.09
N ALA A 56 -10.15 2.89 -1.65
CA ALA A 56 -9.10 3.85 -1.34
C ALA A 56 -9.55 5.29 -1.64
N ALA A 57 -9.38 6.19 -0.68
CA ALA A 57 -9.65 7.61 -0.88
C ALA A 57 -8.62 8.26 -1.81
N THR A 58 -7.37 7.76 -1.78
CA THR A 58 -6.29 8.25 -2.63
C THR A 58 -5.58 7.09 -3.30
N VAL A 59 -5.30 7.23 -4.59
CA VAL A 59 -4.47 6.29 -5.35
C VAL A 59 -3.29 7.05 -5.96
N ILE A 60 -2.08 6.56 -5.70
CA ILE A 60 -0.83 7.05 -6.31
C ILE A 60 -0.33 5.99 -7.28
N ASP A 61 -0.14 6.39 -8.54
CA ASP A 61 0.56 5.58 -9.54
C ASP A 61 2.04 5.94 -9.53
N ALA A 62 2.88 4.98 -9.13
CA ALA A 62 4.32 5.15 -9.06
C ALA A 62 5.00 5.10 -10.44
N MET A 63 4.27 4.74 -11.50
CA MET A 63 4.77 4.73 -12.90
C MET A 63 6.07 3.92 -13.09
N GLY A 64 6.25 2.85 -12.31
CA GLY A 64 7.44 2.01 -12.36
C GLY A 64 8.70 2.64 -11.75
N CYS A 65 8.56 3.66 -10.89
CA CYS A 65 9.70 4.29 -10.22
C CYS A 65 10.42 3.33 -9.25
N ALA A 66 11.71 3.62 -9.02
CA ALA A 66 12.63 2.90 -8.13
C ALA A 66 13.26 3.87 -7.12
#